data_AF-A0A3N5GIQ3-F1
#
_entry.id   AF-A0A3N5GIQ3-F1
#
_cell.length_a   1.000
_cell.length_b   1.000
_cell.length_c   1.000
_cell.angle_alpha   90.00
_cell.angle_beta   90.00
_cell.angle_gamma   90.00
#
_symmetry.space_group_name_H-M   'P 1'
#
loop_
_entity.id
_entity.type
_entity.pdbx_description
1 polymer ?
#
loop_
_entity_poly.entity_id
_entity_poly.type
_entity_poly.pdbx_seq_one_letter_code
_entity_poly.pdbx_strand_id
1 'polypeptide(L)'
;MSTRWRFVVCWCCCSQRLRRWGDGADMTKSLWFYLKNIFINPVAAAEGIATEKKQMASTHQPGSFPDGLREASWLSIGIVLVFDLLSTLLLFANVHPLVVVFLPWVLVIGVGIFLLGKLRFSDLGIFPARIIPAILCGLIIWCIIQLLAAAALFFLQGKTSWGSVMPGYLVDQLLFFAIAEESIYRGYLFPQLYLKLKRARHFSAGAYWIALFLSQAIFSLYHLPHRLANNTPIEDLPFQLVLLWISGLLLCYVYLRSQNLLVAVVVHALGNAPSIIFSHTTLPWYVITLIVWTAAIAVIEIGRRLSFFTRKAD
;
A
#
# COMPACT_ATOMS: atom_id res chain seq x y z
N MET A 1 -31.36 -8.68 -32.00
CA MET A 1 -31.52 -8.83 -30.53
C MET A 1 -30.12 -8.84 -29.92
N SER A 2 -29.71 -8.02 -28.96
CA SER A 2 -30.31 -6.89 -28.26
C SER A 2 -29.20 -5.90 -27.86
N THR A 3 -29.49 -4.63 -28.11
CA THR A 3 -28.75 -3.42 -27.74
C THR A 3 -29.09 -3.05 -26.30
N ARG A 4 -28.16 -3.16 -25.33
CA ARG A 4 -28.42 -2.65 -23.96
C ARG A 4 -27.20 -2.44 -23.06
N TRP A 5 -26.17 -1.67 -23.50
CA TRP A 5 -25.11 -1.20 -22.59
C TRP A 5 -24.48 0.17 -22.92
N ARG A 6 -25.18 1.05 -23.67
CA ARG A 6 -24.58 2.34 -24.13
C ARG A 6 -24.84 3.58 -23.27
N PHE A 7 -25.61 3.51 -22.18
CA PHE A 7 -26.01 4.73 -21.44
C PHE A 7 -25.20 5.08 -20.18
N VAL A 8 -24.35 4.19 -19.66
CA VAL A 8 -23.63 4.47 -18.38
C VAL A 8 -22.26 5.16 -18.59
N VAL A 9 -21.68 5.10 -19.78
CA VAL A 9 -20.34 5.68 -20.05
C VAL A 9 -20.39 7.20 -20.28
N CYS A 10 -21.56 7.76 -20.62
CA CYS A 10 -21.66 9.17 -20.99
C CYS A 10 -21.59 10.15 -19.80
N TRP A 11 -21.98 9.72 -18.59
CA TRP A 11 -21.98 10.60 -17.42
C TRP A 11 -20.59 10.79 -16.79
N CYS A 12 -19.71 9.80 -16.89
CA CYS A 12 -18.36 9.86 -16.31
C CYS A 12 -17.44 10.84 -17.08
N CYS A 13 -17.49 10.85 -18.42
CA CYS A 13 -16.69 11.78 -19.22
C CYS A 13 -17.12 13.25 -19.07
N CYS A 14 -18.40 13.52 -18.79
CA CYS A 14 -18.91 14.89 -18.62
C CYS A 14 -18.37 15.53 -17.32
N SER A 15 -18.19 14.74 -16.25
CA SER A 15 -17.71 15.24 -14.95
C SER A 15 -16.20 15.54 -14.89
N GLN A 16 -15.39 14.93 -15.76
CA GLN A 16 -13.94 15.19 -15.81
C GLN A 16 -13.57 16.41 -16.67
N ARG A 17 -14.41 16.79 -17.64
CA ARG A 17 -14.14 17.97 -18.49
C ARG A 17 -14.55 19.30 -17.84
N LEU A 18 -15.53 19.29 -16.93
CA LEU A 18 -15.93 20.47 -16.14
C LEU A 18 -14.82 20.97 -15.17
N ARG A 19 -13.77 20.17 -14.90
CA ARG A 19 -12.65 20.55 -14.02
C ARG A 19 -11.48 21.24 -14.72
N ARG A 20 -11.43 21.28 -16.06
CA ARG A 20 -10.33 21.95 -16.80
C ARG A 20 -10.66 23.38 -17.24
N TRP A 21 -11.86 23.88 -16.94
CA TRP A 21 -12.33 25.22 -17.34
C TRP A 21 -12.60 26.12 -16.12
N GLY A 22 -11.80 25.93 -15.07
CA GLY A 22 -11.71 26.89 -13.98
C GLY A 22 -10.71 27.96 -14.36
N ASP A 23 -11.13 28.88 -15.22
CA ASP A 23 -10.66 30.27 -15.34
C ASP A 23 -11.57 31.00 -16.36
N GLY A 24 -12.74 31.46 -15.90
CA GLY A 24 -13.47 32.56 -16.54
C GLY A 24 -14.32 32.32 -17.79
N ALA A 25 -14.67 31.08 -18.17
CA ALA A 25 -15.48 30.83 -19.37
C ALA A 25 -16.94 30.43 -19.07
N ASP A 26 -17.87 31.14 -19.72
CA ASP A 26 -19.33 30.99 -19.65
C ASP A 26 -19.79 29.56 -19.97
N MET A 27 -20.22 28.83 -18.94
CA MET A 27 -20.56 27.40 -18.95
C MET A 27 -21.63 27.03 -20.00
N THR A 28 -22.43 28.01 -20.42
CA THR A 28 -23.48 27.85 -21.44
C THR A 28 -22.94 27.61 -22.85
N LYS A 29 -21.80 28.24 -23.22
CA LYS A 29 -21.20 28.10 -24.55
C LYS A 29 -20.51 26.74 -24.75
N SER A 30 -19.90 26.20 -23.70
CA SER A 30 -19.21 24.91 -23.76
C SER A 30 -20.17 23.73 -23.84
N LEU A 31 -21.32 23.83 -23.16
CA LEU A 31 -22.38 22.82 -23.28
C LEU A 31 -22.99 22.84 -24.69
N TRP A 32 -23.17 24.03 -25.28
CA TRP A 32 -23.69 24.19 -26.64
C TRP A 32 -22.73 23.66 -27.71
N PHE A 33 -21.42 23.92 -27.58
CA PHE A 33 -20.40 23.37 -28.50
C PHE A 33 -20.36 21.83 -28.46
N TYR A 34 -20.55 21.25 -27.28
CA TYR A 34 -20.54 19.80 -27.09
C TYR A 34 -21.78 19.11 -27.65
N LEU A 35 -22.96 19.66 -27.38
CA LEU A 35 -24.21 19.15 -27.94
C LEU A 35 -24.20 19.30 -29.46
N LYS A 36 -23.71 20.43 -29.98
CA LYS A 36 -23.58 20.66 -31.42
C LYS A 36 -22.69 19.61 -32.10
N ASN A 37 -21.53 19.26 -31.54
CA ASN A 37 -20.64 18.29 -32.17
C ASN A 37 -21.11 16.83 -32.05
N ILE A 38 -21.79 16.47 -30.96
CA ILE A 38 -22.35 15.11 -30.80
C ILE A 38 -23.52 14.86 -31.78
N PHE A 39 -24.34 15.88 -32.04
CA PHE A 39 -25.50 15.74 -32.93
C PHE A 39 -25.21 16.06 -34.40
N ILE A 40 -24.22 16.90 -34.70
CA ILE A 40 -23.92 17.33 -36.08
C ILE A 40 -22.80 16.51 -36.73
N ASN A 41 -21.80 16.03 -35.98
CA ASN A 41 -20.69 15.27 -36.59
C ASN A 41 -20.17 14.14 -35.67
N PRO A 42 -20.90 13.02 -35.57
CA PRO A 42 -20.57 11.91 -34.67
C PRO A 42 -19.24 11.21 -34.99
N VAL A 43 -18.73 11.37 -36.23
CA VAL A 43 -17.46 10.76 -36.66
C VAL A 43 -16.27 11.49 -36.03
N ALA A 44 -16.26 12.82 -36.05
CA ALA A 44 -15.21 13.62 -35.41
C ALA A 44 -15.17 13.42 -33.87
N ALA A 45 -16.34 13.23 -33.24
CA ALA A 45 -16.41 12.90 -31.82
C ALA A 45 -15.83 11.51 -31.51
N ALA A 46 -16.04 10.52 -32.39
CA ALA A 46 -15.48 9.18 -32.24
C ALA A 46 -13.95 9.16 -32.41
N GLU A 47 -13.41 9.93 -33.35
CA GLU A 47 -11.96 10.06 -33.57
C GLU A 47 -11.26 10.75 -32.38
N GLY A 48 -11.87 11.80 -31.81
CA GLY A 48 -11.38 12.46 -30.60
C GLY A 48 -11.27 11.50 -29.41
N ILE A 49 -12.31 10.68 -29.20
CA ILE A 49 -12.34 9.67 -28.13
C ILE A 49 -11.31 8.56 -28.37
N ALA A 50 -11.09 8.13 -29.62
CA ALA A 50 -10.11 7.11 -29.96
C ALA A 50 -8.66 7.59 -29.73
N THR A 51 -8.38 8.84 -30.09
CA THR A 51 -7.06 9.46 -29.92
C THR A 51 -6.74 9.68 -28.44
N GLU A 52 -7.73 10.12 -27.66
CA GLU A 52 -7.61 10.33 -26.21
C GLU A 52 -7.48 9.00 -25.43
N LYS A 53 -8.16 7.93 -25.86
CA LYS A 53 -7.92 6.57 -25.34
C LYS A 53 -6.50 6.09 -25.61
N LYS A 54 -5.92 6.40 -26.78
CA LYS A 54 -4.51 6.09 -27.09
C LYS A 54 -3.54 6.84 -26.18
N GLN A 55 -3.86 8.10 -25.85
CA GLN A 55 -3.05 8.96 -25.00
C GLN A 55 -3.17 8.61 -23.50
N MET A 56 -4.35 8.15 -23.05
CA MET A 56 -4.54 7.62 -21.70
C MET A 56 -3.95 6.22 -21.53
N ALA A 57 -4.01 5.38 -22.56
CA ALA A 57 -3.35 4.07 -22.57
C ALA A 57 -1.81 4.16 -22.55
N SER A 58 -1.24 5.27 -23.03
CA SER A 58 0.22 5.50 -22.99
C SER A 58 0.72 6.16 -21.71
N THR A 59 -0.15 6.73 -20.86
CA THR A 59 0.27 7.51 -19.68
C THR A 59 0.11 6.80 -18.34
N HIS A 60 -0.65 5.71 -18.27
CA HIS A 60 -0.80 4.92 -17.04
C HIS A 60 -0.72 3.42 -17.33
N GLN A 61 0.49 2.88 -17.43
CA GLN A 61 0.66 1.47 -17.12
C GLN A 61 0.46 1.29 -15.61
N PRO A 62 -0.58 0.55 -15.17
CA PRO A 62 -0.76 0.29 -13.75
C PRO A 62 0.47 -0.46 -13.22
N GLY A 63 1.21 0.18 -12.31
CA GLY A 63 2.42 -0.40 -11.69
C GLY A 63 3.76 0.12 -12.22
N SER A 64 3.80 1.19 -13.03
CA SER A 64 5.08 1.82 -13.36
C SER A 64 5.67 2.52 -12.14
N PHE A 65 6.84 2.06 -11.68
CA PHE A 65 7.67 2.79 -10.72
C PHE A 65 7.99 4.20 -11.23
N PRO A 66 8.26 5.17 -10.33
CA PRO A 66 8.75 6.49 -10.74
C PRO A 66 9.96 6.34 -11.68
N ASP A 67 9.96 7.08 -12.78
CA ASP A 67 11.12 7.13 -13.67
C ASP A 67 12.35 7.60 -12.87
N GLY A 68 13.46 6.87 -12.98
CA GLY A 68 14.71 7.22 -12.30
C GLY A 68 14.99 6.50 -10.97
N LEU A 69 14.27 5.42 -10.63
CA LEU A 69 14.68 4.57 -9.50
C LEU A 69 16.12 4.10 -9.65
N ARG A 70 16.88 4.25 -8.57
CA ARG A 70 18.26 3.77 -8.48
C ARG A 70 18.29 2.27 -8.28
N GLU A 71 19.10 1.59 -9.07
CA GLU A 71 19.33 0.16 -8.91
C GLU A 71 20.50 -0.06 -7.95
N ALA A 72 20.23 -0.71 -6.83
CA ALA A 72 21.21 -1.11 -5.84
C ALA A 72 22.09 -2.27 -6.35
N SER A 73 23.28 -2.44 -5.77
CA SER A 73 24.14 -3.60 -6.07
C SER A 73 23.59 -4.89 -5.45
N TRP A 74 23.98 -6.05 -5.99
CA TRP A 74 23.64 -7.34 -5.36
C TRP A 74 24.22 -7.46 -3.95
N LEU A 75 25.40 -6.89 -3.71
CA LEU A 75 26.02 -6.83 -2.39
C LEU A 75 25.12 -6.08 -1.39
N SER A 76 24.56 -4.94 -1.79
CA SER A 76 23.62 -4.18 -0.97
C SER A 76 22.37 -4.99 -0.62
N ILE A 77 21.80 -5.72 -1.58
CA ILE A 77 20.64 -6.59 -1.33
C ILE A 77 21.01 -7.71 -0.35
N GLY A 78 22.14 -8.38 -0.56
CA GLY A 78 22.62 -9.45 0.32
C GLY A 78 22.86 -8.98 1.75
N ILE A 79 23.50 -7.82 1.94
CA ILE A 79 23.72 -7.21 3.26
C ILE A 79 22.39 -6.91 3.94
N VAL A 80 21.45 -6.25 3.25
CA VAL A 80 20.14 -5.93 3.83
C VAL A 80 19.43 -7.20 4.30
N LEU A 81 19.39 -8.26 3.49
CA LEU A 81 18.75 -9.52 3.85
C LEU A 81 19.43 -10.21 5.05
N VAL A 82 20.77 -10.30 5.04
CA VAL A 82 21.52 -10.94 6.14
C VAL A 82 21.32 -10.20 7.46
N PHE A 83 21.39 -8.87 7.45
CA PHE A 83 21.23 -8.08 8.67
C PHE A 83 19.77 -8.02 9.15
N ASP A 84 18.79 -8.06 8.24
CA ASP A 84 17.38 -8.20 8.61
C ASP A 84 17.11 -9.55 9.31
N LEU A 85 17.66 -10.65 8.76
CA LEU A 85 17.57 -11.97 9.37
C LEU A 85 18.29 -12.00 10.73
N LEU A 86 19.48 -11.40 10.83
CA LEU A 86 20.21 -11.32 12.09
C LEU A 86 19.44 -10.51 13.14
N SER A 87 18.85 -9.37 12.76
CA SER A 87 18.01 -8.56 13.67
C SER A 87 16.84 -9.37 14.20
N THR A 88 16.16 -10.09 13.30
CA THR A 88 15.08 -11.02 13.61
C THR A 88 15.54 -12.09 14.61
N LEU A 89 16.67 -12.76 14.37
CA LEU A 89 17.20 -13.79 15.27
C LEU A 89 17.59 -13.21 16.65
N LEU A 90 18.18 -12.01 16.70
CA LEU A 90 18.56 -11.35 17.94
C LEU A 90 17.34 -10.93 18.77
N LEU A 91 16.26 -10.48 18.11
CA LEU A 91 14.97 -10.22 18.77
C LEU A 91 14.53 -11.44 19.57
N PHE A 92 14.63 -12.63 18.97
CA PHE A 92 14.17 -13.89 19.57
C PHE A 92 15.14 -14.52 20.54
N ALA A 93 16.42 -14.18 20.44
CA ALA A 93 17.41 -14.51 21.48
C ALA A 93 17.20 -13.68 22.76
N ASN A 94 16.12 -12.90 22.86
CA ASN A 94 15.83 -11.97 23.97
C ASN A 94 16.98 -10.99 24.23
N VAL A 95 17.74 -10.65 23.17
CA VAL A 95 18.72 -9.57 23.26
C VAL A 95 17.96 -8.26 23.46
N HIS A 96 18.53 -7.37 24.27
CA HIS A 96 17.87 -6.15 24.72
C HIS A 96 17.14 -5.43 23.56
N PRO A 97 15.84 -5.09 23.72
CA PRO A 97 14.99 -4.58 22.63
C PRO A 97 15.60 -3.39 21.88
N LEU A 98 16.31 -2.51 22.58
CA LEU A 98 17.01 -1.38 21.95
C LEU A 98 18.08 -1.80 20.95
N VAL A 99 18.92 -2.81 21.26
CA VAL A 99 19.96 -3.26 20.33
C VAL A 99 19.34 -3.82 19.06
N VAL A 100 18.26 -4.58 19.24
CA VAL A 100 17.50 -5.20 18.17
C VAL A 100 16.74 -4.18 17.33
N VAL A 101 16.29 -3.07 17.91
CA VAL A 101 15.69 -1.96 17.17
C VAL A 101 16.76 -1.13 16.43
N PHE A 102 17.91 -0.87 17.07
CA PHE A 102 18.98 -0.09 16.46
C PHE A 102 19.63 -0.80 15.25
N LEU A 103 19.68 -2.14 15.24
CA LEU A 103 20.33 -2.90 14.16
C LEU A 103 19.62 -2.74 12.79
N PRO A 104 18.29 -2.94 12.65
CA PRO A 104 17.55 -2.64 11.43
C PRO A 104 17.68 -1.16 11.03
N TRP A 105 17.55 -0.24 11.99
CA TRP A 105 17.53 1.18 11.67
C TRP A 105 18.87 1.69 11.16
N VAL A 106 19.95 1.40 11.86
CA VAL A 106 21.27 1.95 11.51
C VAL A 106 21.95 1.13 10.44
N LEU A 107 22.00 -0.20 10.57
CA LEU A 107 22.77 -1.04 9.65
C LEU A 107 21.97 -1.39 8.40
N VAL A 108 20.72 -1.83 8.53
CA VAL A 108 19.94 -2.25 7.35
C VAL A 108 19.50 -1.03 6.56
N ILE A 109 18.82 -0.08 7.20
CA ILE A 109 18.25 1.09 6.51
C ILE A 109 19.34 2.15 6.24
N GLY A 110 20.08 2.56 7.27
CA GLY A 110 21.15 3.55 7.13
C GLY A 110 22.26 3.09 6.18
N VAL A 111 22.96 2.02 6.53
CA VAL A 111 24.13 1.55 5.75
C VAL A 111 23.70 0.77 4.50
N GLY A 112 22.86 -0.26 4.64
CA GLY A 112 22.46 -1.11 3.54
C GLY A 112 21.69 -0.36 2.46
N ILE A 113 20.58 0.27 2.80
CA ILE A 113 19.68 0.92 1.83
C ILE A 113 20.26 2.26 1.36
N PHE A 114 20.59 3.19 2.26
CA PHE A 114 20.98 4.54 1.85
C PHE A 114 22.44 4.65 1.41
N LEU A 115 23.41 4.11 2.17
CA LEU A 115 24.83 4.25 1.80
C LEU A 115 25.24 3.30 0.66
N LEU A 116 25.01 1.99 0.82
CA LEU A 116 25.45 0.99 -0.16
C LEU A 116 24.49 0.88 -1.35
N GLY A 117 23.19 0.95 -1.08
CA GLY A 117 22.15 0.98 -2.11
C GLY A 117 22.08 2.33 -2.84
N LYS A 118 22.70 3.37 -2.29
CA LYS A 118 22.72 4.75 -2.82
C LYS A 118 21.32 5.32 -3.03
N LEU A 119 20.34 4.85 -2.28
CA LEU A 119 18.95 5.29 -2.41
C LEU A 119 18.72 6.61 -1.67
N ARG A 120 17.59 7.25 -1.96
CA ARG A 120 17.06 8.43 -1.29
C ARG A 120 15.72 8.09 -0.65
N PHE A 121 15.24 8.90 0.30
CA PHE A 121 13.91 8.74 0.88
C PHE A 121 12.79 8.69 -0.18
N SER A 122 12.94 9.48 -1.25
CA SER A 122 12.01 9.47 -2.39
C SER A 122 11.97 8.14 -3.15
N ASP A 123 13.08 7.40 -3.19
CA ASP A 123 13.15 6.11 -3.87
C ASP A 123 12.38 5.02 -3.10
N LEU A 124 12.26 5.20 -1.78
CA LEU A 124 11.43 4.35 -0.92
C LEU A 124 9.95 4.76 -0.93
N GLY A 125 9.59 5.86 -1.61
CA GLY A 125 8.24 6.41 -1.58
C GLY A 125 7.93 7.26 -0.34
N ILE A 126 8.95 7.78 0.35
CA ILE A 126 8.79 8.74 1.44
C ILE A 126 8.95 10.15 0.89
N PHE A 127 7.86 10.93 0.93
CA PHE A 127 7.84 12.33 0.51
C PHE A 127 7.34 13.19 1.67
N PRO A 128 8.07 14.25 2.09
CA PRO A 128 7.64 15.11 3.19
C PRO A 128 6.21 15.68 3.01
N ALA A 129 5.89 16.12 1.79
CA ALA A 129 4.56 16.63 1.43
C ALA A 129 3.43 15.59 1.59
N ARG A 130 3.76 14.29 1.68
CA ARG A 130 2.80 13.19 1.79
C ARG A 130 2.73 12.58 3.21
N ILE A 131 3.42 13.16 4.19
CA ILE A 131 3.35 12.72 5.60
C ILE A 131 1.93 12.96 6.15
N ILE A 132 1.41 14.19 6.01
CA ILE A 132 0.06 14.55 6.50
C ILE A 132 -1.02 13.66 5.86
N PRO A 133 -1.05 13.46 4.52
CA PRO A 133 -1.95 12.49 3.91
C PRO A 133 -1.85 11.07 4.47
N ALA A 134 -0.66 10.58 4.80
CA ALA A 134 -0.50 9.25 5.40
C ALA A 134 -1.12 9.17 6.79
N ILE A 135 -0.87 10.19 7.64
CA ILE A 135 -1.46 10.27 8.98
C ILE A 135 -2.99 10.32 8.89
N LEU A 136 -3.54 11.19 8.03
CA LEU A 136 -4.99 11.30 7.83
C LEU A 136 -5.60 9.99 7.31
N CYS A 137 -4.95 9.33 6.37
CA CYS A 137 -5.36 8.01 5.88
C CYS A 137 -5.43 6.99 7.03
N GLY A 138 -4.38 6.96 7.86
CA GLY A 138 -4.32 6.14 9.05
C GLY A 138 -5.46 6.37 10.03
N LEU A 139 -5.71 7.63 10.37
CA LEU A 139 -6.80 8.02 11.27
C LEU A 139 -8.17 7.62 10.72
N ILE A 140 -8.41 7.81 9.42
CA ILE A 140 -9.67 7.41 8.78
C ILE A 140 -9.85 5.88 8.84
N ILE A 141 -8.80 5.12 8.51
CA ILE A 141 -8.83 3.65 8.57
C ILE A 141 -9.09 3.19 10.01
N TRP A 142 -8.37 3.76 10.98
CA TRP A 142 -8.57 3.43 12.39
C TRP A 142 -10.00 3.72 12.86
N CYS A 143 -10.57 4.89 12.53
CA CYS A 143 -11.97 5.20 12.85
C CYS A 143 -12.94 4.19 12.24
N ILE A 144 -12.74 3.78 10.98
CA ILE A 144 -13.58 2.75 10.34
C ILE A 144 -13.44 1.41 11.07
N ILE A 145 -12.23 1.00 11.47
CA ILE A 145 -12.00 -0.21 12.27
C ILE A 145 -12.80 -0.14 13.58
N GLN A 146 -12.75 0.99 14.30
CA GLN A 146 -13.50 1.16 15.56
C GLN A 146 -15.01 1.03 15.33
N LEU A 147 -15.54 1.67 14.29
CA LEU A 147 -16.97 1.61 13.96
C LEU A 147 -17.43 0.20 13.59
N LEU A 148 -16.66 -0.50 12.75
CA LEU A 148 -16.98 -1.86 12.33
C LEU A 148 -16.84 -2.86 13.48
N ALA A 149 -15.83 -2.70 14.35
CA ALA A 149 -15.67 -3.52 15.55
C ALA A 149 -16.83 -3.29 16.54
N ALA A 150 -17.21 -2.04 16.79
CA ALA A 150 -18.35 -1.70 17.65
C ALA A 150 -19.65 -2.30 17.11
N ALA A 151 -19.90 -2.16 15.81
CA ALA A 151 -21.06 -2.74 15.15
C ALA A 151 -21.07 -4.27 15.30
N ALA A 152 -19.96 -4.94 14.99
CA ALA A 152 -19.84 -6.39 15.13
C ALA A 152 -20.10 -6.87 16.57
N LEU A 153 -19.53 -6.19 17.57
CA LEU A 153 -19.78 -6.49 18.98
C LEU A 153 -21.24 -6.29 19.36
N PHE A 154 -21.86 -5.19 18.94
CA PHE A 154 -23.27 -4.92 19.18
C PHE A 154 -24.16 -6.00 18.54
N PHE A 155 -23.89 -6.41 17.31
CA PHE A 155 -24.66 -7.46 16.63
C PHE A 155 -24.51 -8.83 17.30
N LEU A 156 -23.33 -9.17 17.80
CA LEU A 156 -23.05 -10.47 18.43
C LEU A 156 -23.52 -10.55 19.89
N GLN A 157 -23.48 -9.44 20.63
CA GLN A 157 -23.70 -9.43 22.09
C GLN A 157 -24.88 -8.56 22.54
N GLY A 158 -25.48 -7.77 21.64
CA GLY A 158 -26.52 -6.78 21.97
C GLY A 158 -26.01 -5.55 22.73
N LYS A 159 -24.70 -5.43 22.98
CA LYS A 159 -24.09 -4.30 23.69
C LYS A 159 -22.61 -4.13 23.31
N THR A 160 -22.10 -2.93 23.54
CA THR A 160 -20.66 -2.61 23.47
C THR A 160 -20.20 -2.13 24.85
N SER A 161 -19.03 -2.58 25.30
CA SER A 161 -18.38 -2.04 26.48
C SER A 161 -17.01 -1.48 26.11
N TRP A 162 -16.59 -0.43 26.81
CA TRP A 162 -15.24 0.12 26.70
C TRP A 162 -14.22 -0.92 27.18
N GLY A 163 -13.13 -1.06 26.42
CA GLY A 163 -11.97 -1.86 26.79
C GLY A 163 -10.83 -0.98 27.28
N SER A 164 -9.76 -1.61 27.79
CA SER A 164 -8.49 -0.93 28.00
C SER A 164 -7.73 -0.84 26.68
N VAL A 165 -7.33 0.38 26.30
CA VAL A 165 -6.46 0.61 25.13
C VAL A 165 -5.04 0.77 25.62
N MET A 166 -4.12 0.00 25.05
CA MET A 166 -2.68 0.19 25.27
C MET A 166 -2.07 0.77 23.99
N PRO A 167 -2.00 2.11 23.85
CA PRO A 167 -1.49 2.72 22.63
C PRO A 167 0.00 2.44 22.41
N GLY A 168 0.74 2.06 23.46
CA GLY A 168 2.17 1.75 23.39
C GLY A 168 2.52 0.77 22.28
N TYR A 169 1.76 -0.31 22.12
CA TYR A 169 2.05 -1.31 21.08
C TYR A 169 1.87 -0.75 19.67
N LEU A 170 0.85 0.09 19.42
CA LEU A 170 0.68 0.75 18.13
C LEU A 170 1.80 1.77 17.87
N VAL A 171 2.24 2.50 18.90
CA VAL A 171 3.37 3.43 18.78
C VAL A 171 4.65 2.67 18.42
N ASP A 172 4.90 1.53 19.07
CA ASP A 172 6.06 0.69 18.77
C ASP A 172 6.04 0.18 17.33
N GLN A 173 4.85 -0.23 16.85
CA GLN A 173 4.67 -0.63 15.46
C GLN A 173 4.97 0.52 14.49
N LEU A 174 4.40 1.71 14.74
CA LEU A 174 4.57 2.86 13.85
C LEU A 174 6.02 3.36 13.79
N LEU A 175 6.73 3.35 14.92
CA LEU A 175 8.06 3.97 15.05
C LEU A 175 9.22 2.99 14.87
N PHE A 176 9.00 1.68 15.05
CA PHE A 176 10.10 0.72 15.01
C PHE A 176 9.83 -0.43 14.05
N PHE A 177 8.78 -1.22 14.28
CA PHE A 177 8.60 -2.48 13.55
C PHE A 177 8.09 -2.27 12.12
N ALA A 178 6.88 -1.72 11.97
CA ALA A 178 6.24 -1.60 10.66
C ALA A 178 7.03 -0.70 9.72
N ILE A 179 7.58 0.41 10.21
CA ILE A 179 8.40 1.31 9.38
C ILE A 179 9.70 0.66 8.90
N ALA A 180 10.35 -0.15 9.72
CA ALA A 180 11.55 -0.87 9.30
C ALA A 180 11.20 -1.93 8.26
N GLU A 181 10.20 -2.77 8.54
CA GLU A 181 9.77 -3.83 7.64
C GLU A 181 9.27 -3.27 6.30
N GLU A 182 8.41 -2.25 6.30
CA GLU A 182 7.94 -1.66 5.05
C GLU A 182 9.09 -1.05 4.24
N SER A 183 10.05 -0.39 4.90
CA SER A 183 11.23 0.17 4.22
C SER A 183 12.04 -0.92 3.54
N ILE A 184 12.27 -2.05 4.22
CA ILE A 184 13.04 -3.19 3.71
C ILE A 184 12.29 -3.89 2.57
N TYR A 185 11.02 -4.26 2.79
CA TYR A 185 10.32 -5.15 1.86
C TYR A 185 9.64 -4.40 0.71
N ARG A 186 9.05 -3.23 0.96
CA ARG A 186 8.24 -2.48 -0.03
C ARG A 186 9.04 -1.34 -0.64
N GLY A 187 9.73 -0.58 0.21
CA GLY A 187 10.59 0.53 -0.23
C GLY A 187 11.83 0.06 -0.99
N TYR A 188 12.40 -1.10 -0.60
CA TYR A 188 13.69 -1.56 -1.11
C TYR A 188 13.63 -2.88 -1.87
N LEU A 189 13.40 -4.01 -1.20
CA LEU A 189 13.60 -5.35 -1.77
C LEU A 189 12.74 -5.60 -3.01
N PHE A 190 11.44 -5.29 -2.95
CA PHE A 190 10.54 -5.47 -4.08
C PHE A 190 10.96 -4.64 -5.33
N PRO A 191 11.14 -3.31 -5.24
CA PRO A 191 11.62 -2.51 -6.37
C PRO A 191 12.97 -3.00 -6.92
N GLN A 192 13.91 -3.36 -6.05
CA GLN A 192 15.23 -3.81 -6.47
C GLN A 192 15.18 -5.16 -7.19
N LEU A 193 14.42 -6.14 -6.68
CA LEU A 193 14.21 -7.41 -7.38
C LEU A 193 13.56 -7.18 -8.75
N TYR A 194 12.59 -6.27 -8.85
CA TYR A 194 11.97 -5.92 -10.12
C TYR A 194 13.01 -5.36 -11.12
N LEU A 195 13.84 -4.40 -10.70
CA LEU A 195 14.87 -3.80 -11.57
C LEU A 195 15.87 -4.86 -12.06
N LYS A 196 16.33 -5.74 -11.16
CA LYS A 196 17.25 -6.84 -11.49
C LYS A 196 16.64 -7.82 -12.49
N LEU A 197 15.40 -8.25 -12.26
CA LEU A 197 14.71 -9.20 -13.13
C LEU A 197 14.36 -8.58 -14.48
N LYS A 198 13.94 -7.31 -14.50
CA LYS A 198 13.67 -6.55 -15.72
C LYS A 198 14.92 -6.46 -16.60
N ARG A 199 16.08 -6.17 -15.99
CA ARG A 199 17.38 -6.14 -16.68
C ARG A 199 17.76 -7.51 -17.25
N ALA A 200 17.51 -8.59 -16.52
CA ALA A 200 17.91 -9.93 -16.91
C ALA A 200 17.04 -10.58 -18.00
N ARG A 201 15.71 -10.34 -18.01
CA ARG A 201 14.77 -11.11 -18.85
C ARG A 201 14.13 -10.34 -20.01
N HIS A 202 14.48 -9.08 -20.25
CA HIS A 202 13.94 -8.20 -21.31
C HIS A 202 12.39 -8.03 -21.38
N PHE A 203 11.60 -8.79 -20.62
CA PHE A 203 10.15 -8.70 -20.54
C PHE A 203 9.70 -8.19 -19.16
N SER A 204 9.05 -7.04 -19.15
CA SER A 204 8.76 -6.26 -17.94
C SER A 204 7.65 -6.84 -17.07
N ALA A 205 6.60 -7.45 -17.66
CA ALA A 205 5.44 -7.89 -16.88
C ALA A 205 5.74 -9.15 -16.04
N GLY A 206 6.49 -10.11 -16.59
CA GLY A 206 6.92 -11.29 -15.83
C GLY A 206 7.86 -10.94 -14.68
N ALA A 207 8.80 -10.02 -14.89
CA ALA A 207 9.72 -9.54 -13.86
C ALA A 207 8.99 -8.93 -12.67
N TYR A 208 7.92 -8.17 -12.91
CA TYR A 208 7.10 -7.57 -11.86
C TYR A 208 6.45 -8.61 -10.95
N TRP A 209 5.74 -9.59 -11.54
CA TRP A 209 5.06 -10.61 -10.76
C TRP A 209 6.04 -11.50 -10.00
N ILE A 210 7.16 -11.88 -10.61
CA ILE A 210 8.20 -12.65 -9.94
C ILE A 210 8.78 -11.86 -8.76
N ALA A 211 9.12 -10.58 -8.94
CA ALA A 211 9.63 -9.74 -7.86
C ALA A 211 8.62 -9.60 -6.72
N LEU A 212 7.34 -9.40 -7.06
CA LEU A 212 6.25 -9.31 -6.08
C LEU A 212 6.16 -10.60 -5.26
N PHE A 213 5.99 -11.76 -5.91
CA PHE A 213 5.82 -13.02 -5.20
C PHE A 213 7.07 -13.42 -4.42
N LEU A 214 8.26 -13.20 -4.98
CA LEU A 214 9.52 -13.53 -4.32
C LEU A 214 9.76 -12.66 -3.08
N SER A 215 9.57 -11.35 -3.18
CA SER A 215 9.74 -10.45 -2.02
C SER A 215 8.77 -10.80 -0.88
N GLN A 216 7.52 -11.14 -1.18
CA GLN A 216 6.55 -11.51 -0.14
C GLN A 216 6.84 -12.91 0.43
N ALA A 217 7.38 -13.83 -0.37
CA ALA A 217 7.81 -15.14 0.12
C ALA A 217 8.98 -14.99 1.10
N ILE A 218 9.96 -14.14 0.79
CA ILE A 218 11.07 -13.81 1.70
C ILE A 218 10.51 -13.19 2.99
N PHE A 219 9.63 -12.19 2.89
CA PHE A 219 8.96 -11.58 4.05
C PHE A 219 8.31 -12.62 4.97
N SER A 220 7.50 -13.51 4.41
CA SER A 220 6.82 -14.57 5.18
C SER A 220 7.82 -15.53 5.84
N LEU A 221 8.85 -15.97 5.11
CA LEU A 221 9.87 -16.88 5.64
C LEU A 221 10.71 -16.24 6.75
N TYR A 222 10.94 -14.93 6.71
CA TYR A 222 11.67 -14.22 7.76
C TYR A 222 10.91 -14.17 9.08
N HIS A 223 9.60 -14.44 9.08
CA HIS A 223 8.84 -14.61 10.31
C HIS A 223 8.94 -16.01 10.90
N LEU A 224 9.51 -16.99 10.19
CA LEU A 224 9.60 -18.35 10.70
C LEU A 224 10.33 -18.44 12.06
N PRO A 225 11.47 -17.76 12.28
CA PRO A 225 12.12 -17.75 13.61
C PRO A 225 11.19 -17.21 14.71
N HIS A 226 10.43 -16.15 14.43
CA HIS A 226 9.44 -15.58 15.38
C HIS A 226 8.37 -16.61 15.75
N ARG A 227 7.84 -17.33 14.76
CA ARG A 227 6.78 -18.33 14.98
C ARG A 227 7.29 -19.50 15.81
N LEU A 228 8.50 -19.98 15.50
CA LEU A 228 9.14 -21.05 16.25
C LEU A 228 9.47 -20.62 17.69
N ALA A 229 9.99 -19.41 17.89
CA ALA A 229 10.30 -18.88 19.22
C ALA A 229 9.05 -18.70 20.10
N ASN A 230 7.90 -18.39 19.50
CA ASN A 230 6.62 -18.29 20.19
C ASN A 230 5.90 -19.64 20.35
N ASN A 231 6.60 -20.76 20.18
CA ASN A 231 6.05 -22.12 20.30
C ASN A 231 4.80 -22.34 19.44
N THR A 232 4.74 -21.73 18.26
CA THR A 232 3.66 -22.02 17.29
C THR A 232 3.74 -23.50 16.90
N PRO A 233 2.65 -24.27 17.00
CA PRO A 233 2.63 -25.67 16.58
C PRO A 233 3.08 -25.83 15.12
N ILE A 234 3.84 -26.88 14.82
CA ILE A 234 4.45 -27.07 13.50
C ILE A 234 3.35 -27.22 12.42
N GLU A 235 2.24 -27.85 12.77
CA GLU A 235 1.05 -28.02 11.95
C GLU A 235 0.37 -26.70 11.58
N ASP A 236 0.50 -25.66 12.42
CA ASP A 236 -0.07 -24.34 12.17
C ASP A 236 0.85 -23.44 11.33
N LEU A 237 2.15 -23.75 11.27
CA LEU A 237 3.15 -22.94 10.57
C LEU A 237 2.80 -22.70 9.09
N PRO A 238 2.42 -23.72 8.28
CA PRO A 238 2.11 -23.48 6.86
C PRO A 238 0.97 -22.48 6.69
N PHE A 239 -0.10 -22.61 7.48
CA PHE A 239 -1.24 -21.70 7.41
C PHE A 239 -0.85 -20.27 7.81
N GLN A 240 -0.11 -20.10 8.92
CA GLN A 240 0.34 -18.79 9.36
C GLN A 240 1.30 -18.12 8.36
N LEU A 241 2.21 -18.89 7.74
CA LEU A 241 3.11 -18.38 6.69
C LEU A 241 2.34 -17.98 5.43
N VAL A 242 1.31 -18.73 5.03
CA VAL A 242 0.43 -18.34 3.92
C VAL A 242 -0.31 -17.04 4.23
N LEU A 243 -0.83 -16.87 5.44
CA LEU A 243 -1.50 -15.62 5.84
C LEU A 243 -0.54 -14.43 5.89
N LEU A 244 0.71 -14.62 6.33
CA LEU A 244 1.75 -13.60 6.26
C LEU A 244 2.11 -13.25 4.82
N TRP A 245 2.21 -14.24 3.94
CA TRP A 245 2.46 -14.02 2.52
C TRP A 245 1.33 -13.22 1.85
N ILE A 246 0.07 -13.57 2.14
CA ILE A 246 -1.12 -12.83 1.67
C ILE A 246 -1.11 -11.41 2.21
N SER A 247 -0.87 -11.23 3.52
CA SER A 247 -0.74 -9.91 4.14
C SER A 247 0.36 -9.09 3.46
N GLY A 248 1.46 -9.74 3.08
CA GLY A 248 2.53 -9.11 2.35
C GLY A 248 2.12 -8.60 0.96
N LEU A 249 1.35 -9.41 0.23
CA LEU A 249 0.78 -9.00 -1.07
C LEU A 249 -0.17 -7.81 -0.91
N LEU A 250 -1.00 -7.81 0.14
CA LEU A 250 -1.92 -6.71 0.43
C LEU A 250 -1.16 -5.42 0.79
N LEU A 251 -0.10 -5.49 1.59
CA LEU A 251 0.75 -4.32 1.87
C LEU A 251 1.48 -3.81 0.64
N CYS A 252 1.98 -4.71 -0.21
CA CYS A 252 2.60 -4.29 -1.46
C CYS A 252 1.59 -3.61 -2.39
N TYR A 253 0.34 -4.11 -2.44
CA TYR A 253 -0.75 -3.45 -3.12
C TYR A 253 -1.01 -2.05 -2.53
N VAL A 254 -1.17 -1.92 -1.21
CA VAL A 254 -1.35 -0.63 -0.52
C VAL A 254 -0.24 0.36 -0.90
N TYR A 255 1.02 -0.08 -0.85
CA TYR A 255 2.19 0.72 -1.21
C TYR A 255 2.14 1.18 -2.68
N LEU A 256 1.90 0.26 -3.61
CA LEU A 256 1.85 0.58 -5.04
C LEU A 256 0.68 1.50 -5.41
N ARG A 257 -0.46 1.34 -4.73
CA ARG A 257 -1.66 2.14 -4.99
C ARG A 257 -1.58 3.54 -4.40
N SER A 258 -0.96 3.68 -3.22
CA SER A 258 -0.77 4.97 -2.56
C SER A 258 0.48 5.71 -3.02
N GLN A 259 1.47 5.00 -3.57
CA GLN A 259 2.81 5.52 -3.85
C GLN A 259 3.41 6.28 -2.65
N ASN A 260 3.11 5.79 -1.44
CA ASN A 260 3.51 6.40 -0.18
C ASN A 260 3.83 5.30 0.83
N LEU A 261 5.10 5.17 1.17
CA LEU A 261 5.54 4.14 2.13
C LEU A 261 4.84 4.29 3.47
N LEU A 262 4.64 5.52 3.93
CA LEU A 262 4.04 5.77 5.25
C LEU A 262 2.58 5.33 5.31
N VAL A 263 1.87 5.26 4.18
CA VAL A 263 0.52 4.66 4.15
C VAL A 263 0.60 3.15 4.39
N ALA A 264 1.57 2.47 3.77
CA ALA A 264 1.79 1.04 4.03
C ALA A 264 2.21 0.79 5.49
N VAL A 265 3.08 1.66 6.05
CA VAL A 265 3.50 1.59 7.46
C VAL A 265 2.30 1.67 8.40
N VAL A 266 1.42 2.65 8.19
CA VAL A 266 0.26 2.81 9.08
C VAL A 266 -0.72 1.66 8.93
N VAL A 267 -0.98 1.19 7.71
CA VAL A 267 -1.85 0.03 7.48
C VAL A 267 -1.27 -1.24 8.11
N HIS A 268 0.03 -1.47 7.99
CA HIS A 268 0.71 -2.58 8.64
C HIS A 268 0.61 -2.46 10.17
N ALA A 269 0.95 -1.30 10.73
CA ALA A 269 0.86 -1.07 12.17
C ALA A 269 -0.55 -1.30 12.71
N LEU A 270 -1.60 -0.86 12.00
CA LEU A 270 -3.00 -1.12 12.35
C LEU A 270 -3.40 -2.59 12.16
N GLY A 271 -2.79 -3.32 11.23
CA GLY A 271 -2.98 -4.76 11.07
C GLY A 271 -2.45 -5.55 12.26
N ASN A 272 -1.31 -5.14 12.81
CA ASN A 272 -0.69 -5.78 13.98
C ASN A 272 -1.32 -5.30 15.30
N ALA A 273 -1.60 -4.00 15.38
CA ALA A 273 -2.05 -3.31 16.59
C ALA A 273 -3.27 -2.41 16.29
N PRO A 274 -4.44 -2.99 15.97
CA PRO A 274 -5.64 -2.23 15.59
C PRO A 274 -6.16 -1.30 16.69
N SER A 275 -5.70 -1.51 17.94
CA SER A 275 -5.98 -0.65 19.09
C SER A 275 -7.49 -0.42 19.26
N ILE A 276 -8.25 -1.52 19.26
CA ILE A 276 -9.71 -1.49 19.42
C ILE A 276 -10.05 -0.97 20.81
N ILE A 277 -10.86 0.09 20.87
CA ILE A 277 -11.23 0.78 22.13
C ILE A 277 -12.33 0.08 22.91
N PHE A 278 -12.97 -0.92 22.30
CA PHE A 278 -14.03 -1.73 22.89
C PHE A 278 -13.47 -3.06 23.42
N SER A 279 -14.16 -3.63 24.40
CA SER A 279 -13.88 -4.98 24.89
C SER A 279 -14.17 -5.99 23.78
N HIS A 280 -13.12 -6.57 23.20
CA HIS A 280 -13.16 -7.34 21.97
C HIS A 280 -12.69 -8.78 22.13
N THR A 281 -12.63 -9.29 23.37
CA THR A 281 -12.19 -10.66 23.68
C THR A 281 -13.02 -11.73 22.96
N THR A 282 -14.20 -11.39 22.48
CA THR A 282 -15.08 -12.29 21.72
C THR A 282 -14.89 -12.24 20.20
N LEU A 283 -14.18 -11.24 19.66
CA LEU A 283 -13.94 -11.17 18.22
C LEU A 283 -12.71 -12.02 17.87
N PRO A 284 -12.85 -13.05 17.02
CA PRO A 284 -11.70 -13.79 16.55
C PRO A 284 -10.75 -12.86 15.79
N TRP A 285 -9.44 -13.06 15.95
CA TRP A 285 -8.42 -12.21 15.35
C TRP A 285 -8.56 -12.09 13.82
N TYR A 286 -8.96 -13.15 13.13
CA TYR A 286 -9.17 -13.13 11.68
C TYR A 286 -10.31 -12.20 11.24
N VAL A 287 -11.33 -11.99 12.08
CA VAL A 287 -12.41 -11.01 11.82
C VAL A 287 -11.84 -9.60 11.88
N ILE A 288 -11.01 -9.32 12.89
CA ILE A 288 -10.35 -8.03 13.04
C ILE A 288 -9.42 -7.78 11.84
N THR A 289 -8.62 -8.77 11.46
CA THR A 289 -7.75 -8.70 10.27
C THR A 289 -8.56 -8.41 9.00
N LEU A 290 -9.70 -9.08 8.80
CA LEU A 290 -10.59 -8.83 7.66
C LEU A 290 -11.14 -7.40 7.66
N ILE A 291 -11.55 -6.88 8.83
CA ILE A 291 -12.01 -5.50 9.00
C ILE A 291 -10.92 -4.51 8.61
N VAL A 292 -9.70 -4.70 9.12
CA VAL A 292 -8.55 -3.82 8.84
C VAL A 292 -8.25 -3.78 7.33
N TRP A 293 -8.12 -4.95 6.69
CA TRP A 293 -7.81 -5.01 5.25
C TRP A 293 -8.92 -4.41 4.39
N THR A 294 -10.18 -4.69 4.72
CA THR A 294 -11.32 -4.14 4.00
C THR A 294 -11.35 -2.61 4.11
N ALA A 295 -11.17 -2.07 5.32
CA ALA A 295 -11.10 -0.63 5.56
C ALA A 295 -9.94 0.02 4.79
N ALA A 296 -8.74 -0.58 4.87
CA ALA A 296 -7.56 -0.07 4.18
C ALA A 296 -7.76 0.00 2.66
N ILE A 297 -8.20 -1.09 2.03
CA ILE A 297 -8.43 -1.15 0.58
C ILE A 297 -9.50 -0.13 0.16
N ALA A 298 -10.61 -0.05 0.90
CA ALA A 298 -11.68 0.90 0.60
C ALA A 298 -11.19 2.35 0.66
N VAL A 299 -10.50 2.73 1.74
CA VAL A 299 -9.97 4.10 1.91
C VAL A 299 -8.96 4.44 0.83
N ILE A 300 -8.07 3.52 0.47
CA ILE A 300 -7.05 3.76 -0.56
C ILE A 300 -7.69 3.94 -1.94
N GLU A 301 -8.64 3.08 -2.32
CA GLU A 301 -9.30 3.21 -3.63
C GLU A 301 -10.21 4.44 -3.71
N ILE A 302 -10.89 4.81 -2.63
CA ILE A 302 -11.66 6.06 -2.55
C ILE A 302 -10.72 7.27 -2.62
N GLY A 303 -9.67 7.30 -1.80
CA GLY A 303 -8.70 8.39 -1.75
C GLY A 303 -8.01 8.61 -3.09
N ARG A 304 -7.70 7.53 -3.83
CA ARG A 304 -7.17 7.62 -5.20
C ARG A 304 -8.16 8.27 -6.17
N ARG A 305 -9.45 7.92 -6.10
CA ARG A 305 -10.51 8.55 -6.93
C ARG A 305 -10.70 10.02 -6.62
N LEU A 306 -10.43 10.42 -5.39
CA LEU A 306 -10.47 11.81 -4.92
C LEU A 306 -9.14 12.56 -5.13
N SER A 307 -8.14 11.94 -5.76
CA SER A 307 -6.81 12.52 -5.97
C SER A 307 -6.08 12.92 -4.69
N PHE A 308 -6.43 12.29 -3.56
CA PHE A 308 -5.85 12.59 -2.25
C PHE A 308 -4.35 12.28 -2.19
N PHE A 309 -3.91 11.24 -2.92
CA PHE A 309 -2.52 10.81 -2.98
C PHE A 309 -1.73 11.34 -4.19
N THR A 310 -2.43 11.93 -5.19
CA THR A 310 -1.84 12.20 -6.51
C THR A 310 -1.49 13.67 -6.75
N ARG A 311 -1.55 14.55 -5.74
CA ARG A 311 -0.98 15.89 -5.91
C ARG A 311 0.51 15.74 -6.21
N LYS A 312 0.91 16.17 -7.41
CA LYS A 312 2.32 16.32 -7.74
C LYS A 312 2.91 17.24 -6.68
N ALA A 313 3.96 16.77 -6.02
CA ALA A 313 4.83 17.67 -5.28
C ALA A 313 5.59 18.41 -6.38
N ASP A 314 5.11 19.58 -6.73
CA ASP A 314 5.83 20.53 -7.58
C ASP A 314 7.02 21.10 -6.80
#